data_AF-A0A383V2T3-F1
#
_entry.id   AF-A0A383V2T3-F1
#
_cell.length_a   1.000
_cell.length_b   1.000
_cell.length_c   1.000
_cell.angle_alpha   90.00
_cell.angle_beta   90.00
_cell.angle_gamma   90.00
#
_symmetry.space_group_name_H-M   'P 1'
#
loop_
_entity.id
_entity.type
_entity.pdbx_description
1 polymer ?
#
loop_
_entity_poly.entity_id
_entity_poly.type
_entity_poly.pdbx_seq_one_letter_code
_entity_poly.pdbx_strand_id
1 'polypeptide(L)'
;MGGLLVPGGDRLVVVASKNPAKIAAATAAVQRCFPRRRMVFQGVESESGVPDQPMGDEETLRGAVNRIHSIHRQRQDWPKDALLVSIEGGLLQRGSDDGGLHCFAWAAVKQASAAAGAISTARSAEFLLPRQLADLVLQQGLELGAADDMLFGRFESGKGSGTVGHLTHDAVTRADYYEQVVTMALIPFMNPGLFPEFFC
;
A
#
# COMPACT_ATOMS: atom_id res chain seq x y z
N MET A 1 5.39 32.52 1.64
CA MET A 1 4.67 31.61 2.57
C MET A 1 5.47 30.32 2.63
N GLY A 2 6.59 30.27 3.36
CA GLY A 2 6.61 30.16 4.81
C GLY A 2 6.56 28.69 5.27
N GLY A 3 7.22 27.79 4.54
CA GLY A 3 7.29 26.38 4.92
C GLY A 3 8.01 26.25 6.26
N LEU A 4 7.32 25.69 7.24
CA LEU A 4 7.89 25.27 8.52
C LEU A 4 8.96 24.21 8.22
N LEU A 5 10.18 24.65 7.94
CA LEU A 5 11.36 23.80 8.03
C LEU A 5 11.58 23.58 9.53
N VAL A 6 10.91 22.57 10.09
CA VAL A 6 11.32 22.03 11.38
C VAL A 6 12.73 21.47 11.16
N PRO A 7 13.78 22.06 11.76
CA PRO A 7 15.11 21.49 11.68
C PRO A 7 15.14 20.27 12.60
N GLY A 8 15.35 19.08 12.05
CA GLY A 8 15.39 17.88 12.88
C GLY A 8 15.64 16.62 12.09
N GLY A 9 16.81 16.02 12.30
CA GLY A 9 17.09 14.59 12.12
C GLY A 9 16.78 13.95 10.77
N ASP A 10 17.13 12.68 10.66
CA ASP A 10 16.53 11.80 9.67
C ASP A 10 15.10 11.49 10.08
N ARG A 11 14.12 11.69 9.20
CA ARG A 11 12.77 11.21 9.45
C ARG A 11 12.68 9.75 9.02
N LEU A 12 12.30 8.89 9.97
CA LEU A 12 12.13 7.46 9.71
C LEU A 12 10.80 7.20 8.98
N VAL A 13 10.84 6.35 7.96
CA VAL A 13 9.69 5.81 7.26
C VAL A 13 9.72 4.29 7.43
N VAL A 14 8.71 3.77 8.11
CA VAL A 14 8.55 2.34 8.37
C VAL A 14 7.48 1.81 7.43
N VAL A 15 7.87 0.91 6.53
CA VAL A 15 6.96 0.22 5.64
C VAL A 15 6.56 -1.09 6.29
N ALA A 16 5.27 -1.31 6.52
CA ALA A 16 4.69 -2.51 7.11
C ALA A 16 4.71 -3.70 6.13
N SER A 17 5.84 -3.95 5.48
CA SER A 17 6.10 -5.09 4.63
C SER A 17 7.59 -5.31 4.44
N LYS A 18 7.99 -6.58 4.24
CA LYS A 18 9.32 -6.96 3.73
C LYS A 18 9.36 -7.11 2.20
N ASN A 19 8.24 -6.92 1.49
CA ASN A 19 8.18 -7.01 0.04
C ASN A 19 8.97 -5.84 -0.60
N PRO A 20 10.01 -6.11 -1.40
CA PRO A 20 10.84 -5.06 -2.02
C PRO A 20 10.04 -4.08 -2.88
N ALA A 21 9.01 -4.53 -3.61
CA ALA A 21 8.19 -3.67 -4.45
C ALA A 21 7.35 -2.69 -3.61
N LYS A 22 6.79 -3.12 -2.47
CA LYS A 22 6.05 -2.24 -1.55
C LYS A 22 6.98 -1.21 -0.91
N ILE A 23 8.20 -1.62 -0.53
CA ILE A 23 9.21 -0.72 0.05
C ILE A 23 9.66 0.31 -0.99
N ALA A 24 9.96 -0.12 -2.22
CA ALA A 24 10.38 0.77 -3.30
C ALA A 24 9.29 1.80 -3.65
N ALA A 25 8.04 1.36 -3.77
CA ALA A 25 6.90 2.26 -4.05
C ALA A 25 6.70 3.30 -2.94
N ALA A 26 6.71 2.87 -1.67
CA ALA A 26 6.61 3.81 -0.54
C ALA A 26 7.79 4.78 -0.48
N THR A 27 9.00 4.29 -0.79
CA THR A 27 10.22 5.11 -0.87
C THR A 27 10.09 6.20 -1.92
N ALA A 28 9.73 5.83 -3.14
CA ALA A 28 9.56 6.76 -4.26
C ALA A 28 8.46 7.79 -3.99
N ALA A 29 7.32 7.37 -3.43
CA ALA A 29 6.23 8.26 -3.05
C ALA A 29 6.68 9.31 -2.01
N VAL A 30 7.30 8.87 -0.91
CA VAL A 30 7.74 9.79 0.15
C VAL A 30 8.84 10.73 -0.35
N GLN A 31 9.81 10.24 -1.11
CA GLN A 31 10.87 11.09 -1.67
C GLN A 31 10.31 12.15 -2.62
N ARG A 32 9.30 11.81 -3.42
CA ARG A 32 8.63 12.76 -4.32
C ARG A 32 7.78 13.79 -3.56
N CYS A 33 7.08 13.38 -2.52
CA CYS A 33 6.28 14.28 -1.67
C CYS A 33 7.14 15.21 -0.81
N PHE A 34 8.33 14.76 -0.39
CA PHE A 34 9.20 15.49 0.54
C PHE A 34 10.66 15.58 0.04
N PRO A 35 10.92 16.16 -1.15
CA PRO A 35 12.20 16.07 -1.85
C PRO A 35 13.36 16.78 -1.13
N ARG A 36 13.06 17.63 -0.14
CA ARG A 36 14.04 18.39 0.65
C ARG A 36 14.29 17.82 2.05
N ARG A 37 13.68 16.67 2.39
CA ARG A 37 13.83 16.05 3.70
C ARG A 37 14.71 14.80 3.59
N ARG A 38 15.62 14.63 4.54
CA ARG A 38 16.41 13.40 4.67
C ARG A 38 15.52 12.33 5.32
N MET A 39 15.38 11.20 4.64
CA MET A 39 14.47 10.12 5.01
C MET A 39 15.24 8.81 5.09
N VAL A 40 14.97 8.01 6.12
CA VAL A 40 15.49 6.65 6.27
C VAL A 40 14.33 5.68 6.14
N PHE A 41 14.48 4.64 5.32
CA PHE A 41 13.43 3.69 5.02
C PHE A 41 13.73 2.33 5.65
N GLN A 42 12.74 1.74 6.30
CA GLN A 42 12.85 0.42 6.91
C GLN A 42 11.61 -0.42 6.59
N GLY A 43 11.80 -1.59 5.99
CA GLY A 43 10.76 -2.61 5.86
C GLY A 43 10.66 -3.45 7.14
N VAL A 44 9.46 -3.60 7.66
CA VAL A 44 9.17 -4.39 8.88
C VAL A 44 8.06 -5.39 8.59
N GLU A 45 8.18 -6.56 9.19
CA GLU A 45 7.15 -7.60 9.10
C GLU A 45 5.88 -7.19 9.83
N SER A 46 4.73 -7.50 9.25
CA SER A 46 3.44 -7.07 9.79
C SER A 46 2.37 -8.11 9.50
N GLU A 47 1.36 -8.12 10.36
CA GLU A 47 0.18 -8.96 10.22
C GLU A 47 -0.99 -8.11 9.74
N SER A 48 -1.70 -8.58 8.72
CA SER A 48 -2.93 -7.93 8.21
C SER A 48 -4.18 -8.37 8.98
N GLY A 49 -4.16 -9.54 9.63
CA GLY A 49 -5.33 -10.09 10.31
C GLY A 49 -6.53 -10.35 9.38
N VAL A 50 -6.29 -10.44 8.07
CA VAL A 50 -7.23 -10.85 7.02
C VAL A 50 -6.56 -11.92 6.15
N PRO A 51 -7.30 -12.67 5.31
CA PRO A 51 -6.71 -13.67 4.42
C PRO A 51 -5.58 -13.11 3.54
N ASP A 52 -4.66 -13.98 3.09
CA ASP A 52 -3.52 -13.60 2.24
C ASP A 52 -3.96 -12.99 0.90
N GLN A 53 -5.12 -13.41 0.39
CA GLN A 53 -5.84 -12.77 -0.71
C GLN A 53 -7.12 -12.10 -0.19
N PRO A 54 -7.07 -10.82 0.21
CA PRO A 54 -8.26 -10.08 0.62
C PRO A 54 -9.30 -10.00 -0.49
N MET A 55 -10.56 -10.28 -0.14
CA MET A 55 -11.72 -10.22 -1.03
C MET A 55 -12.70 -9.16 -0.54
N GLY A 56 -12.93 -8.14 -1.36
CA GLY A 56 -13.79 -7.00 -1.06
C GLY A 56 -13.02 -5.77 -0.56
N ASP A 57 -13.67 -4.61 -0.70
CA ASP A 57 -13.05 -3.32 -0.39
C ASP A 57 -12.77 -3.16 1.11
N GLU A 58 -13.76 -3.43 1.96
CA GLU A 58 -13.65 -3.29 3.42
C GLU A 58 -12.60 -4.22 4.02
N GLU A 59 -12.51 -5.46 3.54
CA GLU A 59 -11.51 -6.42 4.01
C GLU A 59 -10.10 -5.97 3.65
N THR A 60 -9.91 -5.47 2.42
CA THR A 60 -8.61 -4.98 1.94
C THR A 60 -8.17 -3.74 2.72
N LEU A 61 -9.09 -2.79 2.93
CA LEU A 61 -8.86 -1.60 3.75
C LEU A 61 -8.47 -1.99 5.19
N ARG A 62 -9.23 -2.92 5.79
CA ARG A 62 -8.96 -3.45 7.13
C ARG A 62 -7.57 -4.08 7.20
N GLY A 63 -7.17 -4.85 6.19
CA GLY A 63 -5.81 -5.41 6.09
C GLY A 63 -4.73 -4.32 6.11
N ALA A 64 -4.87 -3.27 5.31
CA ALA A 64 -3.92 -2.15 5.28
C ALA A 64 -3.82 -1.45 6.66
N VAL A 65 -4.96 -1.17 7.30
CA VAL A 65 -5.00 -0.51 8.62
C VAL A 65 -4.43 -1.42 9.72
N ASN A 66 -4.77 -2.71 9.71
CA ASN A 66 -4.25 -3.68 10.67
C ASN A 66 -2.73 -3.80 10.60
N ARG A 67 -2.14 -3.72 9.41
CA ARG A 67 -0.68 -3.71 9.26
C ARG A 67 -0.01 -2.52 9.95
N ILE A 68 -0.61 -1.32 9.88
CA ILE A 68 -0.14 -0.14 10.62
C ILE A 68 -0.21 -0.41 12.12
N HIS A 69 -1.33 -0.93 12.62
CA HIS A 69 -1.47 -1.26 14.03
C HIS A 69 -0.53 -2.36 14.48
N SER A 70 -0.25 -3.36 13.63
CA SER A 70 0.69 -4.45 13.90
C SER A 70 2.08 -3.90 14.18
N ILE A 71 2.66 -3.12 13.25
CA ILE A 71 4.02 -2.56 13.44
C ILE A 71 4.09 -1.53 14.57
N HIS A 72 2.97 -0.84 14.85
CA HIS A 72 2.89 0.08 15.98
C HIS A 72 2.88 -0.68 17.31
N ARG A 73 2.14 -1.79 17.43
CA ARG A 73 2.13 -2.62 18.66
C ARG A 73 3.44 -3.35 18.88
N GLN A 74 4.10 -3.82 17.81
CA GLN A 74 5.39 -4.51 17.89
C GLN A 74 6.49 -3.63 18.48
N ARG A 75 6.39 -2.29 18.32
CA ARG A 75 7.43 -1.37 18.76
C ARG A 75 6.85 0.01 19.12
N GLN A 76 7.05 0.43 20.37
CA GLN A 76 6.50 1.68 20.92
C GLN A 76 7.52 2.84 20.93
N ASP A 77 8.80 2.57 20.69
CA ASP A 77 9.90 3.55 20.68
C ASP A 77 10.22 4.09 19.28
N TRP A 78 9.28 4.00 18.34
CA TRP A 78 9.42 4.72 17.07
C TRP A 78 9.60 6.22 17.32
N PRO A 79 10.48 6.91 16.56
CA PRO A 79 10.54 8.37 16.60
C PRO A 79 9.15 8.96 16.42
N LYS A 80 8.81 10.00 17.20
CA LYS A 80 7.45 10.56 17.23
C LYS A 80 6.95 10.99 15.85
N ASP A 81 7.83 11.53 15.03
CA ASP A 81 7.56 12.00 13.68
C ASP A 81 7.67 10.89 12.61
N ALA A 82 8.02 9.65 12.97
CA ALA A 82 8.13 8.56 12.00
C ALA A 82 6.81 8.36 11.25
N LEU A 83 6.90 8.10 9.95
CA LEU A 83 5.75 7.73 9.12
C LEU A 83 5.67 6.22 9.04
N LEU A 84 4.52 5.68 9.43
CA LEU A 84 4.17 4.27 9.29
C LEU A 84 3.34 4.14 8.01
N VAL A 85 3.76 3.30 7.08
CA VAL A 85 3.14 3.14 5.75
C VAL A 85 2.79 1.68 5.52
N SER A 86 1.59 1.40 5.02
CA SER A 86 1.19 0.06 4.56
C SER A 86 0.56 0.14 3.17
N ILE A 87 0.62 -0.97 2.45
CA ILE A 87 -0.01 -1.17 1.14
C ILE A 87 -0.59 -2.58 1.15
N GLU A 88 -1.89 -2.71 0.88
CA GLU A 88 -2.58 -4.00 0.79
C GLU A 88 -3.31 -4.12 -0.54
N GLY A 89 -2.96 -5.15 -1.32
CA GLY A 89 -3.68 -5.48 -2.54
C GLY A 89 -4.90 -6.34 -2.23
N GLY A 90 -5.95 -6.18 -3.00
CA GLY A 90 -7.19 -6.93 -2.84
C GLY A 90 -7.94 -7.08 -4.14
N LEU A 91 -8.98 -7.91 -4.10
CA LEU A 91 -9.82 -8.19 -5.26
C LEU A 91 -11.28 -7.88 -4.95
N LEU A 92 -11.99 -7.30 -5.91
CA LEU A 92 -13.39 -6.92 -5.78
C LEU A 92 -14.19 -7.55 -6.92
N GLN A 93 -15.15 -8.41 -6.56
CA GLN A 93 -16.12 -8.92 -7.52
C GLN A 93 -17.27 -7.92 -7.67
N ARG A 94 -17.66 -7.56 -8.89
CA ARG A 94 -18.73 -6.58 -9.14
C ARG A 94 -19.98 -7.26 -9.71
N GLY A 95 -21.06 -7.40 -8.93
CA GLY A 95 -22.38 -7.81 -9.45
C GLY A 95 -22.49 -9.25 -9.99
N SER A 96 -23.72 -9.72 -10.20
CA SER A 96 -24.04 -11.14 -10.42
C SER A 96 -24.00 -11.61 -11.88
N ASP A 97 -24.08 -10.69 -12.85
CA ASP A 97 -24.39 -11.12 -14.22
C ASP A 97 -23.15 -11.07 -15.13
N ASP A 98 -22.25 -10.08 -15.01
CA ASP A 98 -21.03 -9.98 -15.83
C ASP A 98 -19.77 -9.42 -15.13
N GLY A 99 -19.86 -8.83 -13.93
CA GLY A 99 -18.78 -7.97 -13.43
C GLY A 99 -17.68 -8.79 -12.78
N GLY A 100 -16.70 -9.10 -13.64
CA GLY A 100 -15.54 -9.92 -13.32
C GLY A 100 -14.75 -9.42 -12.11
N LEU A 101 -13.67 -10.14 -11.83
CA LEU A 101 -12.85 -9.87 -10.67
C LEU A 101 -11.96 -8.65 -10.94
N HIS A 102 -12.04 -7.62 -10.12
CA HIS A 102 -11.22 -6.42 -10.25
C HIS A 102 -10.06 -6.44 -9.25
N CYS A 103 -8.89 -6.01 -9.67
CA CYS A 103 -7.73 -5.84 -8.80
C CYS A 103 -7.57 -4.37 -8.39
N PHE A 104 -7.30 -4.14 -7.11
CA PHE A 104 -7.04 -2.83 -6.53
C PHE A 104 -6.10 -2.94 -5.30
N ALA A 105 -5.76 -1.82 -4.70
CA ALA A 105 -5.03 -1.77 -3.45
C ALA A 105 -5.46 -0.59 -2.56
N TRP A 106 -5.28 -0.75 -1.27
CA TRP A 106 -5.35 0.32 -0.27
C TRP A 106 -3.95 0.65 0.24
N ALA A 107 -3.65 1.94 0.39
CA ALA A 107 -2.54 2.41 1.20
C ALA A 107 -3.07 3.03 2.49
N ALA A 108 -2.31 2.88 3.58
CA ALA A 108 -2.55 3.58 4.83
C ALA A 108 -1.27 4.23 5.35
N VAL A 109 -1.37 5.45 5.87
CA VAL A 109 -0.25 6.21 6.44
C VAL A 109 -0.64 6.83 7.78
N LYS A 110 0.25 6.68 8.78
CA LYS A 110 0.08 7.22 10.13
C LYS A 110 1.38 7.83 10.63
N GLN A 111 1.34 8.98 11.30
CA GLN A 111 2.47 9.43 12.11
C GLN A 111 2.52 8.65 13.42
N ALA A 112 3.70 8.18 13.81
CA ALA A 112 3.88 7.31 14.99
C ALA A 112 3.26 7.92 16.26
N SER A 113 3.44 9.22 16.50
CA SER A 113 2.88 9.92 17.67
C SER A 113 1.37 10.15 17.64
N ALA A 114 0.72 10.05 16.48
CA ALA A 114 -0.69 10.42 16.34
C ALA A 114 -1.61 9.42 17.05
N ALA A 115 -2.84 9.84 17.35
CA ALA A 115 -3.87 8.99 17.92
C ALA A 115 -4.13 7.72 17.06
N ALA A 116 -4.62 6.66 17.68
CA ALA A 116 -4.78 5.37 17.01
C ALA A 116 -5.64 5.44 15.73
N GLY A 117 -6.70 6.25 15.73
CA GLY A 117 -7.60 6.42 14.58
C GLY A 117 -7.10 7.42 13.52
N ALA A 118 -5.99 8.11 13.76
CA ALA A 118 -5.44 9.13 12.87
C ALA A 118 -4.63 8.49 11.72
N ILE A 119 -5.32 7.73 10.87
CA ILE A 119 -4.74 6.97 9.76
C ILE A 119 -5.32 7.49 8.45
N SER A 120 -4.45 8.06 7.61
CA SER A 120 -4.86 8.47 6.27
C SER A 120 -4.87 7.26 5.36
N THR A 121 -5.92 7.11 4.56
CA THR A 121 -6.05 5.99 3.63
C THR A 121 -6.36 6.48 2.23
N ALA A 122 -5.93 5.73 1.23
CA ALA A 122 -6.28 5.96 -0.16
C ALA A 122 -6.41 4.63 -0.90
N ARG A 123 -7.33 4.59 -1.86
CA ARG A 123 -7.57 3.44 -2.74
C ARG A 123 -6.97 3.73 -4.10
N SER A 124 -6.31 2.74 -4.69
CA SER A 124 -5.80 2.85 -6.05
C SER A 124 -6.95 2.91 -7.06
N ALA A 125 -6.63 3.25 -8.30
CA ALA A 125 -7.48 2.86 -9.43
C ALA A 125 -7.71 1.34 -9.38
N GLU A 126 -8.80 0.86 -9.97
CA GLU A 126 -9.06 -0.57 -10.11
C GLU A 126 -9.03 -0.97 -11.59
N PHE A 127 -8.70 -2.22 -11.87
CA PHE A 127 -8.74 -2.76 -13.24
C PHE A 127 -9.33 -4.17 -13.25
N LEU A 128 -10.01 -4.50 -14.35
CA LEU A 128 -10.62 -5.81 -14.57
C LEU A 128 -9.53 -6.85 -14.83
N LEU A 129 -9.62 -8.00 -14.16
CA LEU A 129 -8.78 -9.15 -14.45
C LEU A 129 -9.34 -9.95 -15.63
N PRO A 130 -8.47 -10.53 -16.49
CA PRO A 130 -8.88 -11.55 -17.45
C PRO A 130 -9.63 -12.68 -16.75
N ARG A 131 -10.65 -13.21 -17.41
CA ARG A 131 -11.47 -14.32 -16.88
C ARG A 131 -10.63 -15.51 -16.44
N GLN A 132 -9.55 -15.82 -17.16
CA GLN A 132 -8.63 -16.91 -16.81
C GLN A 132 -7.98 -16.71 -15.42
N LEU A 133 -7.51 -15.49 -15.09
CA LEU A 133 -6.99 -15.19 -13.76
C LEU A 133 -8.09 -15.22 -12.70
N ALA A 134 -9.26 -14.65 -13.03
CA ALA A 134 -10.40 -14.66 -12.13
C ALA A 134 -10.84 -16.08 -11.75
N ASP A 135 -10.92 -16.99 -12.72
CA ASP A 135 -11.30 -18.39 -12.50
C ASP A 135 -10.24 -19.13 -11.65
N LEU A 136 -8.95 -18.89 -11.87
CA LEU A 136 -7.87 -19.44 -11.02
C LEU A 136 -8.01 -18.99 -9.56
N VAL A 137 -8.30 -17.71 -9.32
CA VAL A 137 -8.48 -17.19 -7.96
C VAL A 137 -9.77 -17.72 -7.33
N LEU A 138 -10.91 -17.57 -8.01
CA LEU A 138 -12.23 -17.84 -7.43
C LEU A 138 -12.54 -19.34 -7.31
N GLN A 139 -12.10 -20.15 -8.27
CA GLN A 139 -12.45 -21.57 -8.32
C GLN A 139 -11.37 -22.46 -7.70
N GLN A 140 -10.10 -22.06 -7.81
CA GLN A 140 -8.97 -22.86 -7.29
C GLN A 140 -8.39 -22.28 -5.99
N GLY A 141 -8.89 -21.13 -5.53
CA GLY A 141 -8.44 -20.51 -4.26
C GLY A 141 -7.00 -20.01 -4.31
N LEU A 142 -6.44 -19.77 -5.50
CA LEU A 142 -5.08 -19.27 -5.64
C LEU A 142 -5.01 -17.78 -5.28
N GLU A 143 -3.91 -17.36 -4.65
CA GLU A 143 -3.55 -15.94 -4.60
C GLU A 143 -3.32 -15.40 -6.01
N LEU A 144 -3.63 -14.12 -6.23
CA LEU A 144 -3.48 -13.48 -7.55
C LEU A 144 -2.05 -13.64 -8.11
N GLY A 145 -1.03 -13.49 -7.27
CA GLY A 145 0.37 -13.63 -7.71
C GLY A 145 0.68 -15.04 -8.21
N ALA A 146 0.13 -16.08 -7.56
CA ALA A 146 0.30 -17.46 -8.01
C ALA A 146 -0.50 -17.75 -9.29
N ALA A 147 -1.71 -17.21 -9.40
CA ALA A 147 -2.52 -17.30 -10.62
C ALA A 147 -1.83 -16.61 -11.82
N ASP A 148 -1.23 -15.44 -11.57
CA ASP A 148 -0.46 -14.67 -12.55
C ASP A 148 0.78 -15.44 -13.04
N ASP A 149 1.57 -16.00 -12.11
CA ASP A 149 2.72 -16.86 -12.41
C ASP A 149 2.33 -18.05 -13.29
N MET A 150 1.23 -18.72 -12.94
CA MET A 150 0.71 -19.87 -13.68
C MET A 150 0.26 -19.51 -15.09
N LEU A 151 -0.41 -18.37 -15.28
CA LEU A 151 -0.92 -17.97 -16.59
C LEU A 151 0.19 -17.46 -17.52
N PHE A 152 1.14 -16.69 -17.01
CA PHE A 152 2.20 -16.08 -17.81
C PHE A 152 3.49 -16.91 -17.87
N GLY A 153 3.51 -18.08 -17.22
CA GLY A 153 4.62 -19.03 -17.27
C GLY A 153 5.91 -18.50 -16.64
N ARG A 154 5.80 -17.77 -15.53
CA ARG A 154 6.93 -17.14 -14.82
C ARG A 154 6.96 -17.56 -13.34
N PHE A 155 8.12 -17.38 -12.72
CA PHE A 155 8.33 -17.54 -11.28
C PHE A 155 8.42 -16.17 -10.61
N GLU A 156 7.66 -15.96 -9.53
CA GLU A 156 7.70 -14.81 -8.62
C GLU A 156 7.24 -13.44 -9.20
N SER A 157 6.21 -13.39 -10.06
CA SER A 157 5.56 -12.15 -10.54
C SER A 157 5.16 -11.19 -9.41
N GLY A 158 4.88 -11.75 -8.22
CA GLY A 158 4.65 -11.00 -6.98
C GLY A 158 5.81 -10.07 -6.56
N LYS A 159 7.01 -10.22 -7.13
CA LYS A 159 8.19 -9.38 -6.90
C LYS A 159 8.61 -8.55 -8.14
N GLY A 160 8.02 -8.80 -9.31
CA GLY A 160 8.28 -8.09 -10.56
C GLY A 160 7.32 -6.91 -10.80
N SER A 161 6.98 -6.66 -12.07
CA SER A 161 6.03 -5.59 -12.45
C SER A 161 4.56 -5.90 -12.08
N GLY A 162 4.30 -7.11 -11.58
CA GLY A 162 2.99 -7.58 -11.12
C GLY A 162 1.95 -7.71 -12.23
N THR A 163 0.75 -8.17 -11.87
CA THR A 163 -0.37 -8.34 -12.83
C THR A 163 -0.68 -7.07 -13.61
N VAL A 164 -0.61 -5.89 -12.98
CA VAL A 164 -0.81 -4.61 -13.67
C VAL A 164 0.26 -4.35 -14.73
N GLY A 165 1.53 -4.65 -14.45
CA GLY A 165 2.61 -4.54 -15.42
C GLY A 165 2.43 -5.51 -16.58
N HIS A 166 2.10 -6.76 -16.30
CA HIS A 166 1.87 -7.77 -17.34
C HIS A 166 0.73 -7.39 -18.28
N LEU A 167 -0.41 -6.94 -17.74
CA LEU A 167 -1.58 -6.58 -18.53
C LEU A 167 -1.41 -5.25 -19.28
N THR A 168 -0.53 -4.38 -18.83
CA THR A 168 -0.26 -3.09 -19.48
C THR A 168 1.03 -3.09 -20.32
N HIS A 169 1.69 -4.23 -20.48
CA HIS A 169 3.02 -4.34 -21.11
C HIS A 169 4.03 -3.35 -20.51
N ASP A 170 4.06 -3.28 -19.17
CA ASP A 170 4.89 -2.41 -18.35
C ASP A 170 4.70 -0.91 -18.59
N ALA A 171 3.62 -0.49 -19.27
CA ALA A 171 3.23 0.92 -19.34
C ALA A 171 2.83 1.47 -17.97
N VAL A 172 2.36 0.62 -17.07
CA VAL A 172 2.20 0.89 -15.63
C VAL A 172 2.78 -0.28 -14.85
N THR A 173 3.90 -0.07 -14.17
CA THR A 173 4.47 -1.11 -13.29
C THR A 173 3.74 -1.15 -11.95
N ARG A 174 3.87 -2.26 -11.21
CA ARG A 174 3.39 -2.33 -9.82
C ARG A 174 3.99 -1.25 -8.92
N ALA A 175 5.25 -0.87 -9.15
CA ALA A 175 5.89 0.20 -8.40
C ALA A 175 5.19 1.54 -8.66
N ASP A 176 4.95 1.89 -9.93
CA ASP A 176 4.22 3.12 -10.31
C ASP A 176 2.81 3.15 -9.73
N TYR A 177 2.11 2.02 -9.85
CA TYR A 177 0.74 1.84 -9.37
C TYR A 177 0.64 2.03 -7.85
N TYR A 178 1.57 1.46 -7.09
CA TYR A 178 1.62 1.59 -5.63
C TYR A 178 2.13 2.96 -5.18
N GLU A 179 3.07 3.54 -5.91
CA GLU A 179 3.59 4.88 -5.63
C GLU A 179 2.46 5.91 -5.65
N GLN A 180 1.56 5.84 -6.64
CA GLN A 180 0.42 6.75 -6.73
C GLN A 180 -0.49 6.67 -5.51
N VAL A 181 -0.91 5.46 -5.10
CA VAL A 181 -1.84 5.32 -3.96
C VAL A 181 -1.18 5.72 -2.64
N VAL A 182 0.13 5.47 -2.45
CA VAL A 182 0.85 6.00 -1.27
C VAL A 182 0.94 7.52 -1.32
N THR A 183 1.20 8.11 -2.49
CA THR A 183 1.21 9.58 -2.67
C THR A 183 -0.13 10.19 -2.28
N MET A 184 -1.25 9.54 -2.63
CA MET A 184 -2.59 9.99 -2.22
C MET A 184 -2.80 9.88 -0.71
N ALA A 185 -2.36 8.79 -0.07
CA ALA A 185 -2.42 8.65 1.39
C ALA A 185 -1.48 9.62 2.14
N LEU A 186 -0.53 10.26 1.44
CA LEU A 186 0.34 11.29 2.01
C LEU A 186 -0.27 12.70 1.98
N ILE A 187 -1.47 12.89 1.42
CA ILE A 187 -2.11 14.21 1.29
C ILE A 187 -2.18 14.97 2.62
N PRO A 188 -2.64 14.39 3.75
CA PRO A 188 -2.64 15.09 5.04
C PRO A 188 -1.24 15.51 5.49
N PHE A 189 -0.23 14.68 5.21
CA PHE A 189 1.16 14.91 5.60
C PHE A 189 1.86 15.99 4.76
N MET A 190 1.41 16.21 3.53
CA MET A 190 1.82 17.35 2.69
C MET A 190 1.14 18.66 3.11
N ASN A 191 -0.02 18.57 3.76
CA ASN A 191 -0.88 19.71 4.07
C ASN A 191 -1.25 19.77 5.57
N PRO A 192 -0.26 19.79 6.49
CA PRO A 192 -0.52 19.62 7.93
C PRO A 192 -1.48 20.66 8.52
N GLY A 193 -1.48 21.88 7.99
CA GLY A 193 -2.37 22.94 8.46
C GLY A 193 -3.85 22.74 8.08
N LEU A 194 -4.14 21.91 7.07
CA LEU A 194 -5.51 21.59 6.65
C LEU A 194 -6.04 20.32 7.31
N PHE A 195 -5.16 19.49 7.87
CA PHE A 195 -5.47 18.17 8.41
C PHE A 195 -4.79 17.94 9.78
N PRO A 196 -5.03 18.82 10.78
CA PRO A 196 -4.36 18.73 12.08
C PRO A 196 -4.61 17.40 12.80
N GLU A 197 -5.77 16.76 12.58
CA GLU A 197 -6.17 15.49 13.19
C GLU A 197 -5.24 14.31 12.88
N PHE A 198 -4.38 14.40 11.86
CA PHE A 198 -3.39 13.35 11.55
C PHE A 198 -2.06 13.50 12.32
N PHE A 199 -1.94 14.51 13.19
CA PHE A 199 -0.74 14.79 13.99
C PHE A 199 -0.99 14.84 15.49
N CYS A 200 -2.26 14.94 15.90
CA CYS A 200 -2.72 14.97 17.29
C CYS A 200 -2.63 13.60 17.96
#